data_AF-A0AAW2GAD4-F1
#
_entry.id   AF-A0AAW2GAD4-F1
#
_cell.length_a   1.000
_cell.length_b   1.000
_cell.length_c   1.000
_cell.angle_alpha   90.00
_cell.angle_beta   90.00
_cell.angle_gamma   90.00
#
_symmetry.space_group_name_H-M   'P 1'
#
loop_
_entity.id
_entity.type
_entity.pdbx_description
1 polymer ?
#
loop_
_entity_poly.entity_id
_entity_poly.type
_entity_poly.pdbx_seq_one_letter_code
_entity_poly.pdbx_strand_id
1 'polypeptide(L)'
;MVLSPLLSNSLLSVCLRNFACVTLTKNLIRNRYTRALPPTILAKIFGNNGKSFGKDATSNSSLQKTFNFVSPCLKEELLCKISEPIKDCDHKVTIVGTGMVGVALANSLLFQRTTSHIAMVDVFPNKLEGEGMDFSHGSVFIGNPKIEYDTDFCVTSNSKVVAICAGVRPVKGETRLDLAKRNTEILKTIIPPLINYSPNAVFVVLSNPVDILTWVTWKLSELPVHQVIGSGTHLDSARFRYLIADRLQIAPGSVQAYIIGEHGDSMGELCRSICDI
;
A
#
# COMPACT_ATOMS: atom_id res chain seq x y z
N MET A 1 -18.44 50.09 34.91
CA MET A 1 -19.44 49.28 35.65
C MET A 1 -20.01 48.29 34.65
N VAL A 2 -19.90 46.97 34.73
CA VAL A 2 -19.41 45.97 35.71
C VAL A 2 -19.12 44.73 34.83
N LEU A 3 -17.86 44.31 34.73
CA LEU A 3 -17.34 43.03 35.27
C LEU A 3 -18.27 41.80 35.10
N SER A 4 -17.76 40.86 34.30
CA SER A 4 -17.88 39.38 34.39
C SER A 4 -18.36 38.80 35.74
N PRO A 5 -19.03 37.63 35.77
CA PRO A 5 -18.27 36.36 35.79
C PRO A 5 -18.96 35.12 35.15
N LEU A 6 -18.18 34.03 35.05
CA LEU A 6 -18.54 32.61 34.76
C LEU A 6 -18.77 32.29 33.27
N LEU A 7 -17.85 31.75 32.46
CA LEU A 7 -16.80 30.75 32.69
C LEU A 7 -17.24 29.60 33.60
N SER A 8 -18.06 28.69 33.04
CA SER A 8 -17.94 27.27 33.34
C SER A 8 -18.41 26.40 32.17
N ASN A 9 -17.50 25.54 31.71
CA ASN A 9 -17.70 24.23 31.09
C ASN A 9 -18.23 24.19 29.63
N SER A 10 -17.68 23.40 28.69
CA SER A 10 -16.52 22.49 28.70
C SER A 10 -16.35 21.87 27.29
N LEU A 11 -16.28 22.66 26.20
CA LEU A 11 -16.22 22.06 24.84
C LEU A 11 -15.25 22.69 23.83
N LEU A 12 -14.48 23.72 24.20
CA LEU A 12 -13.63 24.44 23.23
C LEU A 12 -12.13 24.40 23.50
N SER A 13 -11.65 23.41 24.27
CA SER A 13 -10.32 23.49 24.88
C SER A 13 -9.27 22.48 24.39
N VAL A 14 -9.58 21.56 23.48
CA VAL A 14 -8.57 20.58 22.99
C VAL A 14 -7.89 21.06 21.70
N CYS A 15 -8.65 21.63 20.75
CA CYS A 15 -8.08 22.12 19.48
C CYS A 15 -7.14 23.33 19.65
N LEU A 16 -7.45 24.26 20.57
CA LEU A 16 -6.63 25.45 20.79
C LEU A 16 -5.38 25.21 21.64
N ARG A 17 -5.39 24.22 22.56
CA ARG A 17 -4.19 23.85 23.33
C ARG A 17 -3.11 23.22 22.44
N ASN A 18 -3.50 22.41 21.45
CA ASN A 18 -2.54 21.80 20.53
C ASN A 18 -1.93 22.82 19.56
N PHE A 19 -2.67 23.87 19.18
CA PHE A 19 -2.11 24.95 18.36
C PHE A 19 -1.16 25.87 19.14
N ALA A 20 -1.47 26.19 20.41
CA ALA A 20 -0.63 27.03 21.26
C ALA A 20 0.67 26.32 21.72
N CYS A 21 0.62 25.01 21.96
CA CYS A 21 1.81 24.23 22.35
C CYS A 21 2.85 24.15 21.22
N VAL A 22 2.41 24.14 19.96
CA VAL A 22 3.28 24.18 18.76
C VAL A 22 3.86 25.57 18.50
N THR A 23 3.23 26.64 19.00
CA THR A 23 3.77 28.02 18.86
C THR A 23 4.73 28.40 19.99
N LEU A 24 4.54 27.88 21.21
CA LEU A 24 5.44 28.17 22.33
C LEU A 24 6.76 27.39 22.29
N THR A 25 6.80 26.19 21.69
CA THR A 25 8.05 25.46 21.45
C THR A 25 8.89 26.05 20.31
N LYS A 26 8.29 26.81 19.38
CA LYS A 26 9.03 27.53 18.34
C LYS A 26 9.78 28.78 18.84
N ASN A 27 9.35 29.38 19.96
CA ASN A 27 10.00 30.59 20.49
C ASN A 27 11.16 30.30 21.47
N LEU A 28 11.21 29.11 22.09
CA LEU A 28 12.32 28.74 23.00
C LEU A 28 13.58 28.22 22.28
N ILE A 29 13.49 27.89 20.99
CA ILE A 29 14.65 27.46 20.17
C ILE A 29 15.28 28.65 19.42
N ARG A 30 14.66 29.83 19.46
CA ARG A 30 15.03 30.97 18.60
C ARG A 30 16.22 31.81 19.07
N ASN A 31 16.79 31.55 20.26
CA ASN A 31 17.81 32.41 20.87
C ASN A 31 19.22 31.80 21.04
N ARG A 32 19.59 30.73 20.31
CA ARG A 32 20.96 30.17 20.38
C ARG A 32 21.64 29.84 19.05
N TYR A 33 21.34 30.54 17.96
CA TYR A 33 22.18 30.48 16.76
C TYR A 33 22.29 31.83 16.06
N THR A 34 23.07 32.74 16.63
CA THR A 34 23.76 33.78 15.85
C THR A 34 25.07 33.19 15.31
N ARG A 35 24.98 32.38 14.27
CA ARG A 35 26.09 32.16 13.35
C ARG A 35 25.51 32.26 11.95
N ALA A 36 26.00 33.22 11.18
CA ALA A 36 25.65 33.39 9.78
C ALA A 36 25.80 32.05 9.06
N LEU A 37 24.73 31.57 8.45
CA LEU A 37 24.75 30.40 7.57
C LEU A 37 25.58 30.76 6.32
N PRO A 38 26.55 29.93 5.91
CA PRO A 38 27.25 30.14 4.65
C PRO A 38 26.29 29.96 3.46
N PRO A 39 26.56 30.59 2.31
CA PRO A 39 25.64 30.61 1.17
C PRO A 39 25.37 29.19 0.64
N THR A 40 24.14 28.76 0.88
CA THR A 40 23.31 27.69 0.29
C THR A 40 23.96 26.65 -0.63
N ILE A 41 23.90 25.40 -0.16
CA ILE A 41 24.09 24.11 -0.88
C ILE A 41 23.26 24.01 -2.17
N LEU A 42 22.14 24.74 -2.26
CA LEU A 42 21.30 24.84 -3.47
C LEU A 42 22.07 25.34 -4.71
N ALA A 43 23.07 26.22 -4.53
CA ALA A 43 23.87 26.72 -5.65
C ALA A 43 24.82 25.66 -6.24
N LYS A 44 25.23 24.67 -5.45
CA LYS A 44 26.07 23.54 -5.90
C LYS A 44 25.28 22.47 -6.64
N ILE A 45 23.98 22.33 -6.35
CA ILE A 45 23.12 21.31 -6.96
C ILE A 45 22.62 21.76 -8.35
N PHE A 46 22.44 23.07 -8.58
CA PHE A 46 21.83 23.60 -9.81
C PHE A 46 22.76 24.37 -10.76
N GLY A 47 24.08 24.26 -10.60
CA GLY A 47 25.11 24.62 -11.60
C GLY A 47 24.84 25.85 -12.48
N ASN A 48 25.35 27.02 -12.08
CA ASN A 48 25.29 28.24 -12.88
C ASN A 48 26.24 28.12 -14.09
N ASN A 49 25.69 27.95 -15.30
CA ASN A 49 26.42 28.10 -16.56
C ASN A 49 26.76 29.59 -16.78
N GLY A 50 27.94 30.01 -16.32
CA GLY A 50 28.49 31.34 -16.58
C GLY A 50 30.01 31.28 -16.64
N LYS A 51 30.57 31.20 -17.86
CA LYS A 51 32.00 31.33 -18.10
C LYS A 51 32.46 32.78 -17.96
N SER A 52 33.48 33.01 -17.14
CA SER A 52 34.46 34.11 -17.24
C SER A 52 35.71 33.73 -16.42
N PHE A 53 36.82 33.37 -17.08
CA PHE A 53 38.00 34.20 -17.39
C PHE A 53 38.92 34.51 -16.19
N GLY A 54 40.15 33.97 -16.20
CA GLY A 54 41.32 34.61 -15.55
C GLY A 54 42.31 33.75 -14.74
N LYS A 55 43.35 33.25 -15.43
CA LYS A 55 44.81 33.20 -15.11
C LYS A 55 45.39 32.96 -13.69
N ASP A 56 46.28 31.97 -13.67
CA ASP A 56 47.64 31.87 -13.10
C ASP A 56 47.89 31.95 -11.56
N ALA A 57 48.41 30.84 -11.00
CA ALA A 57 49.66 30.83 -10.20
C ALA A 57 50.07 29.39 -9.80
N THR A 58 51.27 29.01 -10.22
CA THR A 58 52.06 27.84 -9.81
C THR A 58 52.63 27.98 -8.39
N SER A 59 52.58 26.92 -7.58
CA SER A 59 53.72 26.48 -6.74
C SER A 59 53.41 25.19 -5.98
N ASN A 60 54.24 24.18 -6.23
CA ASN A 60 54.29 22.90 -5.52
C ASN A 60 54.44 23.06 -4.00
N SER A 61 53.69 22.28 -3.22
CA SER A 61 54.22 21.61 -2.03
C SER A 61 53.31 20.46 -1.59
N SER A 62 53.73 19.24 -1.96
CA SER A 62 53.87 18.12 -1.03
C SER A 62 52.87 18.00 0.12
N LEU A 63 51.60 17.72 -0.18
CA LEU A 63 50.68 16.99 0.71
C LEU A 63 49.78 16.06 -0.11
N GLN A 64 50.38 15.36 -1.08
CA GLN A 64 49.82 14.11 -1.60
C GLN A 64 50.03 13.01 -0.55
N LYS A 65 49.37 13.14 0.61
CA LYS A 65 48.84 11.96 1.28
C LYS A 65 47.51 11.71 0.63
N THR A 66 47.56 10.83 -0.38
CA THR A 66 46.44 10.14 -1.00
C THR A 66 45.64 9.39 0.06
N PHE A 67 44.89 10.11 0.88
CA PHE A 67 43.63 9.59 1.35
C PHE A 67 42.70 9.65 0.15
N ASN A 68 42.35 8.49 -0.39
CA ASN A 68 41.15 8.35 -1.19
C ASN A 68 39.97 8.72 -0.28
N PHE A 69 39.73 10.01 -0.07
CA PHE A 69 38.47 10.52 0.40
C PHE A 69 37.51 10.37 -0.77
N VAL A 70 36.95 9.16 -0.91
CA VAL A 70 35.60 9.06 -1.45
C VAL A 70 34.79 9.93 -0.49
N SER A 71 34.36 11.11 -0.94
CA SER A 71 33.48 11.96 -0.16
C SER A 71 32.32 11.08 0.32
N PRO A 72 32.09 10.96 1.64
CA PRO A 72 30.96 10.17 2.12
C PRO A 72 29.71 10.67 1.41
N CYS A 73 28.83 9.74 1.01
CA CYS A 73 27.61 10.17 0.33
C CYS A 73 26.84 11.10 1.29
N LEU A 74 26.17 12.13 0.77
CA LEU A 74 25.45 13.13 1.59
C LEU A 74 24.56 12.50 2.68
N LYS A 75 24.04 11.30 2.41
CA LYS A 75 23.28 10.49 3.36
C LYS A 75 24.06 10.13 4.62
N GLU A 76 25.34 9.78 4.51
CA GLU A 76 26.21 9.40 5.63
C GLU A 76 26.70 10.61 6.43
N GLU A 77 26.77 11.78 5.80
CA GLU A 77 27.03 13.05 6.51
C GLU A 77 25.80 13.52 7.30
N LEU A 78 24.60 13.35 6.74
CA LEU A 78 23.35 13.82 7.34
C LEU A 78 22.72 12.84 8.33
N LEU A 79 22.95 11.54 8.17
CA LEU A 79 22.29 10.49 8.97
C LEU A 79 23.31 9.63 9.72
N CYS A 80 23.17 9.56 11.03
CA CYS A 80 23.88 8.58 11.86
C CYS A 80 23.12 7.24 11.80
N LYS A 81 23.75 6.18 11.29
CA LYS A 81 23.19 4.81 11.31
C LYS A 81 23.27 4.26 12.73
N ILE A 82 22.14 4.14 13.42
CA ILE A 82 22.04 3.56 14.77
C ILE A 82 21.84 2.04 14.71
N SER A 83 21.17 1.55 13.65
CA SER A 83 20.94 0.13 13.40
C SER A 83 20.83 -0.14 11.90
N GLU A 84 20.88 -1.42 11.51
CA GLU A 84 20.53 -1.81 10.15
C GLU A 84 19.01 -1.62 9.91
N PRO A 85 18.61 -1.20 8.70
CA PRO A 85 17.20 -1.12 8.35
C PRO A 85 16.59 -2.52 8.31
N ILE A 86 15.41 -2.66 8.91
CA ILE A 86 14.61 -3.88 8.83
C ILE A 86 14.23 -4.08 7.35
N LYS A 87 14.70 -5.17 6.74
CA LYS A 87 14.49 -5.45 5.31
C LYS A 87 13.12 -6.05 5.04
N ASP A 88 12.70 -6.96 5.91
CA ASP A 88 11.45 -7.69 5.82
C ASP A 88 10.55 -7.32 7.00
N CYS A 89 9.34 -6.88 6.69
CA CYS A 89 8.32 -6.62 7.68
C CYS A 89 7.33 -7.79 7.70
N ASP A 90 6.89 -8.17 8.91
CA ASP A 90 6.08 -9.38 9.14
C ASP A 90 4.62 -9.25 8.66
N HIS A 91 4.29 -8.20 7.91
CA HIS A 91 2.93 -7.85 7.48
C HIS A 91 2.85 -7.53 5.97
N LYS A 92 3.78 -8.05 5.16
CA LYS A 92 3.80 -7.84 3.70
C LYS A 92 2.59 -8.48 3.02
N VAL A 93 1.94 -7.72 2.13
CA VAL A 93 0.82 -8.18 1.30
C VAL A 93 1.20 -8.10 -0.17
N THR A 94 1.07 -9.21 -0.89
CA THR A 94 1.26 -9.25 -2.35
C THR A 94 -0.08 -9.15 -3.06
N ILE A 95 -0.16 -8.33 -4.10
CA ILE A 95 -1.31 -8.20 -4.99
C ILE A 95 -0.87 -8.64 -6.39
N VAL A 96 -1.48 -9.73 -6.87
CA VAL A 96 -1.21 -10.27 -8.20
C VAL A 96 -2.29 -9.78 -9.14
N GLY A 97 -1.92 -8.92 -10.08
CA GLY A 97 -2.81 -8.25 -11.03
C GLY A 97 -3.15 -6.82 -10.61
N THR A 98 -2.61 -5.84 -11.33
CA THR A 98 -2.88 -4.40 -11.25
C THR A 98 -4.07 -3.96 -12.11
N GLY A 99 -5.08 -4.82 -12.18
CA GLY A 99 -6.40 -4.46 -12.71
C GLY A 99 -7.12 -3.46 -11.79
N MET A 100 -8.33 -3.05 -12.18
CA MET A 100 -9.15 -2.16 -11.35
C MET A 100 -9.39 -2.71 -9.94
N VAL A 101 -9.56 -4.03 -9.82
CA VAL A 101 -9.76 -4.71 -8.52
C VAL A 101 -8.49 -4.66 -7.68
N GLY A 102 -7.33 -4.97 -8.27
CA GLY A 102 -6.05 -4.95 -7.54
C GLY A 102 -5.64 -3.56 -7.09
N VAL A 103 -5.84 -2.54 -7.93
CA VAL A 103 -5.60 -1.13 -7.57
C VAL A 103 -6.56 -0.65 -6.49
N ALA A 104 -7.84 -1.03 -6.56
CA ALA A 104 -8.81 -0.71 -5.50
C ALA A 104 -8.46 -1.39 -4.17
N LEU A 105 -7.96 -2.63 -4.21
CA LEU A 105 -7.49 -3.36 -3.04
C LEU A 105 -6.25 -2.68 -2.44
N ALA A 106 -5.26 -2.34 -3.26
CA ALA A 106 -4.05 -1.63 -2.83
C ALA A 106 -4.42 -0.30 -2.15
N ASN A 107 -5.25 0.52 -2.80
CA ASN A 107 -5.78 1.76 -2.22
C ASN A 107 -6.42 1.52 -0.85
N SER A 108 -7.32 0.54 -0.75
CA SER A 108 -8.04 0.25 0.49
C SER A 108 -7.09 -0.13 1.63
N LEU A 109 -6.09 -1.00 1.35
CA LEU A 109 -5.09 -1.42 2.32
C LEU A 109 -4.21 -0.27 2.81
N LEU A 110 -3.81 0.62 1.89
CA LEU A 110 -2.96 1.77 2.19
C LEU A 110 -3.70 2.85 2.99
N PHE A 111 -4.92 3.21 2.59
CA PHE A 111 -5.70 4.24 3.29
C PHE A 111 -6.18 3.77 4.67
N GLN A 112 -6.53 2.49 4.81
CA GLN A 112 -6.87 1.91 6.11
C GLN A 112 -5.64 1.63 6.98
N ARG A 113 -4.41 1.76 6.42
CA ARG A 113 -3.14 1.46 7.07
C ARG A 113 -3.07 0.03 7.64
N THR A 114 -3.69 -0.91 6.94
CA THR A 114 -3.71 -2.33 7.33
C THR A 114 -2.33 -2.97 7.21
N THR A 115 -1.54 -2.51 6.24
CA THR A 115 -0.15 -2.94 6.03
C THR A 115 0.71 -1.73 5.64
N SER A 116 1.99 -1.77 6.01
CA SER A 116 2.99 -0.81 5.54
C SER A 116 3.92 -1.37 4.47
N HIS A 117 3.64 -2.56 3.92
CA HIS A 117 4.43 -3.13 2.82
C HIS A 117 3.54 -3.88 1.83
N ILE A 118 3.50 -3.36 0.61
CA ILE A 118 2.75 -3.94 -0.50
C ILE A 118 3.71 -4.31 -1.61
N ALA A 119 3.57 -5.53 -2.13
CA ALA A 119 4.18 -5.95 -3.38
C ALA A 119 3.12 -6.07 -4.46
N MET A 120 3.38 -5.57 -5.67
CA MET A 120 2.48 -5.67 -6.81
C MET A 120 3.17 -6.41 -7.95
N VAL A 121 2.47 -7.36 -8.55
CA VAL A 121 2.98 -8.13 -9.70
C VAL A 121 1.95 -8.14 -10.82
N ASP A 122 2.37 -7.86 -12.04
CA ASP A 122 1.54 -7.93 -13.25
C ASP A 122 2.39 -8.30 -14.46
N VAL A 123 1.76 -8.78 -15.52
CA VAL A 123 2.39 -9.06 -16.81
C VAL A 123 2.55 -7.80 -17.68
N PHE A 124 1.83 -6.72 -17.36
CA PHE A 124 1.88 -5.45 -18.11
C PHE A 124 2.79 -4.43 -17.41
N PRO A 125 4.09 -4.33 -17.78
CA PRO A 125 5.08 -3.54 -17.05
C PRO A 125 4.74 -2.06 -16.99
N ASN A 126 4.37 -1.44 -18.11
CA ASN A 126 4.07 0.00 -18.15
C ASN A 126 2.90 0.39 -17.24
N LYS A 127 1.90 -0.50 -17.12
CA LYS A 127 0.75 -0.26 -16.25
C LYS A 127 1.14 -0.43 -14.79
N LEU A 128 1.85 -1.52 -14.49
CA LEU A 128 2.37 -1.80 -13.15
C LEU A 128 3.25 -0.65 -12.64
N GLU A 129 4.16 -0.15 -13.47
CA GLU A 129 5.04 0.97 -13.15
C GLU A 129 4.24 2.25 -12.90
N GLY A 130 3.25 2.56 -13.75
CA GLY A 130 2.39 3.73 -13.57
C GLY A 130 1.65 3.69 -12.23
N GLU A 131 0.95 2.59 -11.94
CA GLU A 131 0.20 2.42 -10.68
C GLU A 131 1.14 2.41 -9.47
N GLY A 132 2.29 1.73 -9.57
CA GLY A 132 3.31 1.66 -8.52
C GLY A 132 3.93 3.02 -8.19
N MET A 133 4.22 3.84 -9.21
CA MET A 133 4.69 5.21 -9.04
C MET A 133 3.63 6.10 -8.40
N ASP A 134 2.36 5.96 -8.77
CA ASP A 134 1.27 6.75 -8.19
C ASP A 134 1.15 6.51 -6.68
N PHE A 135 1.22 5.25 -6.24
CA PHE A 135 1.26 4.93 -4.81
C PHE A 135 2.53 5.44 -4.12
N SER A 136 3.68 5.35 -4.80
CA SER A 136 4.97 5.80 -4.27
C SER A 136 5.00 7.32 -4.08
N HIS A 137 4.47 8.09 -5.03
CA HIS A 137 4.31 9.54 -4.91
C HIS A 137 3.29 9.92 -3.83
N GLY A 138 2.24 9.11 -3.66
CA GLY A 138 1.24 9.27 -2.61
C GLY A 138 1.73 8.93 -1.20
N SER A 139 2.90 8.28 -1.06
CA SER A 139 3.46 7.75 0.21
C SER A 139 3.48 8.77 1.36
N VAL A 140 3.66 10.05 1.04
CA VAL A 140 3.66 11.17 1.99
C VAL A 140 2.35 11.26 2.79
N PHE A 141 1.22 10.91 2.18
CA PHE A 141 -0.11 11.03 2.80
C PHE A 141 -0.55 9.74 3.54
N ILE A 142 0.00 8.59 3.15
CA ILE A 142 -0.44 7.26 3.59
C ILE A 142 0.51 6.61 4.62
N GLY A 143 1.45 7.37 5.18
CA GLY A 143 2.31 6.92 6.27
C GLY A 143 3.60 6.22 5.81
N ASN A 144 4.11 6.58 4.64
CA ASN A 144 5.36 6.07 4.06
C ASN A 144 5.47 4.53 4.00
N PRO A 145 4.49 3.85 3.38
CA PRO A 145 4.55 2.41 3.14
C PRO A 145 5.67 2.08 2.15
N LYS A 146 6.25 0.89 2.27
CA LYS A 146 7.15 0.31 1.29
C LYS A 146 6.31 -0.30 0.17
N ILE A 147 6.45 0.21 -1.04
CA ILE A 147 5.73 -0.28 -2.22
C ILE A 147 6.77 -0.86 -3.17
N GLU A 148 6.67 -2.16 -3.42
CA GLU A 148 7.51 -2.89 -4.36
C GLU A 148 6.65 -3.31 -5.54
N TYR A 149 7.13 -3.16 -6.77
CA TYR A 149 6.40 -3.56 -7.96
C TYR A 149 7.37 -4.04 -9.03
N ASP A 150 7.13 -5.24 -9.56
CA ASP A 150 7.93 -5.83 -10.62
C ASP A 150 7.11 -6.90 -11.37
N THR A 151 7.47 -7.20 -12.61
CA THR A 151 6.92 -8.31 -13.35
C THR A 151 7.41 -9.65 -12.80
N ASP A 152 8.59 -9.67 -12.20
CA ASP A 152 9.18 -10.87 -11.60
C ASP A 152 8.57 -11.16 -10.22
N PHE A 153 8.31 -12.44 -9.93
CA PHE A 153 7.73 -12.86 -8.66
C PHE A 153 8.69 -12.73 -7.46
N CYS A 154 9.97 -12.38 -7.67
CA CYS A 154 10.95 -12.21 -6.60
C CYS A 154 10.53 -11.14 -5.57
N VAL A 155 9.82 -10.10 -6.02
CA VAL A 155 9.26 -9.06 -5.14
C VAL A 155 8.17 -9.59 -4.22
N THR A 156 7.63 -10.79 -4.45
CA THR A 156 6.58 -11.37 -3.60
C THR A 156 7.14 -12.11 -2.38
N SER A 157 8.47 -12.20 -2.24
CA SER A 157 9.14 -12.91 -1.16
C SER A 157 8.64 -12.50 0.23
N ASN A 158 8.46 -13.50 1.09
CA ASN A 158 8.07 -13.36 2.50
C ASN A 158 6.73 -12.64 2.72
N SER A 159 5.76 -12.82 1.82
CA SER A 159 4.41 -12.31 1.99
C SER A 159 3.61 -13.13 3.01
N LYS A 160 2.76 -12.45 3.79
CA LYS A 160 1.78 -13.12 4.67
C LYS A 160 0.46 -13.36 3.98
N VAL A 161 0.07 -12.47 3.09
CA VAL A 161 -1.16 -12.56 2.31
C VAL A 161 -0.82 -12.33 0.84
N VAL A 162 -1.36 -13.19 -0.02
CA VAL A 162 -1.25 -13.08 -1.47
C VAL A 162 -2.66 -12.98 -2.04
N ALA A 163 -3.02 -11.81 -2.55
CA ALA A 163 -4.32 -11.55 -3.16
C ALA A 163 -4.23 -11.77 -4.69
N ILE A 164 -4.96 -12.75 -5.20
CA ILE A 164 -5.02 -13.07 -6.62
C ILE A 164 -6.18 -12.32 -7.26
N CYS A 165 -5.84 -11.23 -7.94
CA CYS A 165 -6.75 -10.41 -8.75
C CYS A 165 -6.52 -10.60 -10.26
N ALA A 166 -5.51 -11.38 -10.65
CA ALA A 166 -5.16 -11.65 -12.03
C ALA A 166 -6.19 -12.58 -12.67
N GLY A 167 -6.72 -12.15 -13.81
CA GLY A 167 -7.70 -12.93 -14.56
C GLY A 167 -8.11 -12.20 -15.82
N VAL A 168 -8.62 -12.95 -16.79
CA VAL A 168 -9.14 -12.37 -18.02
C VAL A 168 -10.60 -12.01 -17.85
N ARG A 169 -11.00 -10.94 -18.53
CA ARG A 169 -12.41 -10.56 -18.60
C ARG A 169 -13.17 -11.51 -19.54
N PRO A 170 -14.46 -11.78 -19.25
CA PRO A 170 -15.31 -12.50 -20.19
C PRO A 170 -15.44 -11.73 -21.51
N VAL A 171 -15.35 -12.46 -22.62
CA VAL A 171 -15.62 -11.91 -23.96
C VAL A 171 -17.10 -12.14 -24.31
N LYS A 172 -17.72 -11.23 -25.07
CA LYS A 172 -19.11 -11.41 -25.51
C LYS A 172 -19.25 -12.70 -26.33
N GLY A 173 -20.18 -13.56 -25.93
CA GLY A 173 -20.43 -14.87 -26.57
C GLY A 173 -19.58 -16.02 -26.04
N GLU A 174 -18.69 -15.77 -25.07
CA GLU A 174 -17.89 -16.82 -24.43
C GLU A 174 -18.69 -17.56 -23.35
N THR A 175 -18.47 -18.87 -23.22
CA THR A 175 -19.09 -19.66 -22.16
C THR A 175 -18.38 -19.46 -20.82
N ARG A 176 -19.09 -19.66 -19.70
CA ARG A 176 -18.49 -19.63 -18.35
C ARG A 176 -17.36 -20.64 -18.18
N LEU A 177 -17.49 -21.80 -18.81
CA LEU A 177 -16.48 -22.87 -18.75
C LEU A 177 -15.19 -22.48 -19.48
N ASP A 178 -15.30 -21.79 -20.62
CA ASP A 178 -14.12 -21.34 -21.37
C ASP A 178 -13.35 -20.25 -20.61
N LEU A 179 -14.07 -19.32 -19.99
CA LEU A 179 -13.48 -18.34 -19.09
C LEU A 179 -12.73 -19.02 -17.92
N ALA A 180 -13.35 -20.00 -17.29
CA ALA A 180 -12.74 -20.75 -16.19
C ALA A 180 -11.46 -21.48 -16.63
N LYS A 181 -11.46 -22.10 -17.82
CA LYS A 181 -10.28 -22.75 -18.40
C LYS A 181 -9.14 -21.76 -18.62
N ARG A 182 -9.40 -20.61 -19.24
CA ARG A 182 -8.35 -19.60 -19.49
C ARG A 182 -7.75 -19.06 -18.20
N ASN A 183 -8.59 -18.78 -17.20
CA ASN A 183 -8.11 -18.34 -15.90
C ASN A 183 -7.34 -19.45 -15.16
N THR A 184 -7.73 -20.71 -15.33
CA THR A 184 -6.99 -21.86 -14.79
C THR A 184 -5.59 -21.97 -15.39
N GLU A 185 -5.42 -21.76 -16.71
CA GLU A 185 -4.10 -21.75 -17.34
C GLU A 185 -3.21 -20.62 -16.81
N ILE A 186 -3.77 -19.45 -16.52
CA ILE A 186 -3.05 -18.36 -15.84
C ILE A 186 -2.67 -18.77 -14.42
N LEU A 187 -3.56 -19.41 -13.67
CA LEU A 187 -3.24 -19.86 -12.31
C LEU A 187 -2.08 -20.85 -12.28
N LYS A 188 -2.00 -21.77 -13.26
CA LYS A 188 -0.89 -22.73 -13.38
C LYS A 188 0.48 -22.06 -13.52
N THR A 189 0.55 -20.87 -14.12
CA THR A 189 1.82 -20.15 -14.27
C THR A 189 2.15 -19.29 -13.05
N ILE A 190 1.17 -18.70 -12.38
CA ILE A 190 1.41 -17.78 -11.26
C ILE A 190 1.55 -18.48 -9.89
N ILE A 191 0.84 -19.59 -9.65
CA ILE A 191 0.80 -20.22 -8.31
C ILE A 191 2.15 -20.82 -7.91
N PRO A 192 2.83 -21.63 -8.75
CA PRO A 192 4.11 -22.23 -8.36
C PRO A 192 5.19 -21.21 -7.92
N PRO A 193 5.46 -20.10 -8.66
CA PRO A 193 6.44 -19.13 -8.20
C PRO A 193 6.02 -18.41 -6.92
N LEU A 194 4.73 -18.10 -6.73
CA LEU A 194 4.23 -17.48 -5.49
C LEU A 194 4.48 -18.36 -4.26
N ILE A 195 4.28 -19.67 -4.39
CA ILE A 195 4.54 -20.63 -3.30
C ILE A 195 6.04 -20.76 -3.03
N ASN A 196 6.87 -20.75 -4.07
CA ASN A 196 8.33 -20.79 -3.90
C ASN A 196 8.87 -19.59 -3.10
N TYR A 197 8.32 -18.39 -3.32
CA TYR A 197 8.74 -17.17 -2.63
C TYR A 197 8.01 -16.94 -1.30
N SER A 198 6.80 -17.47 -1.13
CA SER A 198 5.94 -17.26 0.05
C SER A 198 5.17 -18.53 0.44
N PRO A 199 5.85 -19.56 0.98
CA PRO A 199 5.21 -20.86 1.28
C PRO A 199 4.22 -20.82 2.45
N ASN A 200 4.34 -19.82 3.34
CA ASN A 200 3.50 -19.68 4.53
C ASN A 200 2.38 -18.64 4.37
N ALA A 201 2.14 -18.15 3.15
CA ALA A 201 1.16 -17.11 2.91
C ALA A 201 -0.27 -17.65 2.89
N VAL A 202 -1.22 -16.80 3.27
CA VAL A 202 -2.65 -17.02 3.01
C VAL A 202 -2.99 -16.45 1.63
N PHE A 203 -3.51 -17.29 0.76
CA PHE A 203 -3.95 -16.94 -0.58
C PHE A 203 -5.41 -16.53 -0.56
N VAL A 204 -5.70 -15.33 -1.07
CA VAL A 204 -7.04 -14.78 -1.19
C VAL A 204 -7.39 -14.64 -2.67
N VAL A 205 -8.35 -15.41 -3.16
CA VAL A 205 -8.75 -15.44 -4.56
C VAL A 205 -9.93 -14.47 -4.79
N LEU A 206 -9.72 -13.51 -5.69
CA LEU A 206 -10.70 -12.50 -6.10
C LEU A 206 -11.09 -12.65 -7.58
N SER A 207 -10.28 -13.36 -8.36
CA SER A 207 -10.54 -13.65 -9.76
C SER A 207 -11.77 -14.53 -9.96
N ASN A 208 -12.53 -14.26 -11.01
CA ASN A 208 -13.76 -14.99 -11.32
C ASN A 208 -13.55 -16.09 -12.38
N PRO A 209 -14.28 -17.21 -12.31
CA PRO A 209 -15.26 -17.59 -11.28
C PRO A 209 -14.58 -18.00 -9.96
N VAL A 210 -14.86 -17.27 -8.88
CA VAL A 210 -14.06 -17.34 -7.65
C VAL A 210 -14.07 -18.70 -6.99
N ASP A 211 -15.20 -19.40 -6.97
CA ASP A 211 -15.32 -20.69 -6.28
C ASP A 211 -14.47 -21.77 -6.96
N ILE A 212 -14.54 -21.85 -8.30
CA ILE A 212 -13.75 -22.79 -9.10
C ILE A 212 -12.27 -22.43 -9.02
N LEU A 213 -11.93 -21.14 -9.17
CA LEU A 213 -10.54 -20.69 -9.14
C LEU A 213 -9.90 -20.86 -7.76
N THR A 214 -10.67 -20.72 -6.68
CA THR A 214 -10.21 -21.02 -5.32
C THR A 214 -9.86 -22.50 -5.18
N TRP A 215 -10.71 -23.39 -5.69
CA TRP A 215 -10.42 -24.83 -5.71
C TRP A 215 -9.18 -25.17 -6.53
N VAL A 216 -9.04 -24.56 -7.72
CA VAL A 216 -7.85 -24.73 -8.58
C VAL A 216 -6.59 -24.23 -7.87
N THR A 217 -6.61 -23.04 -7.26
CA THR A 217 -5.50 -22.50 -6.47
C THR A 217 -5.12 -23.46 -5.35
N TRP A 218 -6.09 -24.02 -4.63
CA TRP A 218 -5.82 -25.00 -3.58
C TRP A 218 -5.14 -26.26 -4.14
N LYS A 219 -5.62 -26.79 -5.27
CA LYS A 219 -5.01 -27.96 -5.91
C LYS A 219 -3.60 -27.72 -6.45
N LEU A 220 -3.33 -26.53 -6.98
CA LEU A 220 -2.02 -26.18 -7.53
C LEU A 220 -1.00 -25.79 -6.46
N SER A 221 -1.46 -25.23 -5.34
CA SER A 221 -0.58 -24.76 -4.26
C SER A 221 -0.20 -25.84 -3.27
N GLU A 222 -1.00 -26.91 -3.18
CA GLU A 222 -0.86 -28.00 -2.18
C GLU A 222 -0.87 -27.50 -0.72
N LEU A 223 -1.35 -26.28 -0.49
CA LEU A 223 -1.47 -25.70 0.83
C LEU A 223 -2.60 -26.34 1.64
N PRO A 224 -2.55 -26.26 2.98
CA PRO A 224 -3.70 -26.61 3.80
C PRO A 224 -4.89 -25.71 3.46
N VAL A 225 -6.10 -26.27 3.56
CA VAL A 225 -7.36 -25.62 3.14
C VAL A 225 -7.57 -24.25 3.79
N HIS A 226 -7.14 -24.07 5.05
CA HIS A 226 -7.31 -22.81 5.78
C HIS A 226 -6.42 -21.65 5.26
N GLN A 227 -5.45 -21.94 4.39
CA GLN A 227 -4.61 -20.92 3.76
C GLN A 227 -5.10 -20.51 2.37
N VAL A 228 -6.17 -21.10 1.84
CA VAL A 228 -6.72 -20.74 0.53
C VAL A 228 -8.17 -20.32 0.68
N ILE A 229 -8.41 -19.02 0.52
CA ILE A 229 -9.70 -18.38 0.79
C ILE A 229 -10.21 -17.71 -0.48
N GLY A 230 -11.41 -18.04 -0.91
CA GLY A 230 -12.12 -17.31 -1.94
C GLY A 230 -12.87 -16.12 -1.34
N SER A 231 -12.93 -15.00 -2.06
CA SER A 231 -13.80 -13.87 -1.65
C SER A 231 -15.28 -14.23 -1.65
N GLY A 232 -15.68 -15.18 -2.51
CA GLY A 232 -17.01 -15.81 -2.53
C GLY A 232 -18.14 -14.78 -2.53
N THR A 233 -19.13 -15.02 -1.68
CA THR A 233 -20.35 -14.22 -1.59
C THR A 233 -20.27 -13.05 -0.59
N HIS A 234 -19.06 -12.67 -0.16
CA HIS A 234 -18.88 -11.60 0.84
C HIS A 234 -19.44 -10.26 0.33
N LEU A 235 -19.13 -9.91 -0.93
CA LEU A 235 -19.63 -8.70 -1.56
C LEU A 235 -21.14 -8.75 -1.78
N ASP A 236 -21.68 -9.92 -2.12
CA ASP A 236 -23.12 -10.07 -2.38
C ASP A 236 -23.94 -10.04 -1.10
N SER A 237 -23.41 -10.59 -0.01
CA SER A 237 -23.98 -10.39 1.33
C SER A 237 -24.00 -8.91 1.71
N ALA A 238 -22.92 -8.16 1.42
CA ALA A 238 -22.90 -6.72 1.65
C ALA A 238 -23.92 -5.96 0.78
N ARG A 239 -24.07 -6.33 -0.49
CA ARG A 239 -25.10 -5.78 -1.39
C ARG A 239 -26.51 -6.07 -0.89
N PHE A 240 -26.77 -7.30 -0.44
CA PHE A 240 -28.07 -7.70 0.09
C PHE A 240 -28.43 -6.91 1.35
N ARG A 241 -27.49 -6.81 2.29
CA ARG A 241 -27.64 -5.99 3.50
C ARG A 241 -27.93 -4.53 3.16
N TYR A 242 -27.24 -3.97 2.15
CA TYR A 242 -27.51 -2.61 1.66
C TYR A 242 -28.94 -2.47 1.13
N LEU A 243 -29.40 -3.39 0.27
CA LEU A 243 -30.74 -3.33 -0.32
C LEU A 243 -31.88 -3.51 0.70
N ILE A 244 -31.66 -4.27 1.77
CA ILE A 244 -32.59 -4.39 2.90
C ILE A 244 -32.59 -3.08 3.69
N ALA A 245 -31.41 -2.58 4.05
CA ALA A 245 -31.23 -1.38 4.84
C ALA A 245 -31.83 -0.14 4.16
N ASP A 246 -31.68 -0.02 2.84
CA ASP A 246 -32.26 1.05 2.03
C ASP A 246 -33.80 1.01 2.06
N ARG A 247 -34.41 -0.17 1.98
CA ARG A 247 -35.87 -0.30 2.10
C ARG A 247 -36.39 0.04 3.51
N LEU A 248 -35.61 -0.28 4.54
CA LEU A 248 -35.96 -0.05 5.93
C LEU A 248 -35.52 1.33 6.45
N GLN A 249 -34.75 2.08 5.66
CA GLN A 249 -34.17 3.38 6.03
C GLN A 249 -33.32 3.30 7.32
N ILE A 250 -32.54 2.23 7.45
CA ILE A 250 -31.58 2.02 8.55
C ILE A 250 -30.15 1.90 8.02
N ALA A 251 -29.16 1.92 8.91
CA ALA A 251 -27.77 1.71 8.51
C ALA A 251 -27.54 0.24 8.05
N PRO A 252 -26.85 -0.01 6.93
CA PRO A 252 -26.52 -1.37 6.47
C PRO A 252 -25.72 -2.20 7.49
N GLY A 253 -24.97 -1.53 8.37
CA GLY A 253 -24.25 -2.17 9.47
C GLY A 253 -25.17 -2.86 10.48
N SER A 254 -26.41 -2.39 10.62
CA SER A 254 -27.41 -2.93 11.53
C SER A 254 -28.17 -4.14 10.96
N VAL A 255 -28.15 -4.32 9.64
CA VAL A 255 -28.78 -5.49 9.00
C VAL A 255 -27.83 -6.68 9.08
N GLN A 256 -28.30 -7.81 9.62
CA GLN A 256 -27.61 -9.09 9.55
C GLN A 256 -28.32 -9.98 8.53
N ALA A 257 -27.68 -10.22 7.40
CA ALA A 257 -28.18 -11.08 6.34
C ALA A 257 -27.02 -11.64 5.52
N TYR A 258 -27.14 -12.89 5.09
CA TYR A 258 -26.08 -13.62 4.40
C TYR A 258 -26.59 -14.26 3.12
N ILE A 259 -25.82 -14.10 2.04
CA ILE A 259 -25.97 -14.88 0.81
C ILE A 259 -24.92 -15.99 0.83
N ILE A 260 -25.33 -17.22 0.57
CA ILE A 260 -24.46 -18.40 0.55
C ILE A 260 -24.60 -19.14 -0.78
N GLY A 261 -23.64 -20.00 -1.10
CA GLY A 261 -23.60 -20.75 -2.36
C GLY A 261 -22.58 -20.18 -3.34
N GLU A 262 -22.77 -20.46 -4.63
CA GLU A 262 -21.88 -19.99 -5.71
C GLU A 262 -21.94 -18.46 -5.83
N HIS A 263 -20.81 -17.79 -6.03
CA HIS A 263 -20.81 -16.40 -6.46
C HIS A 263 -21.20 -16.30 -7.95
N GLY A 264 -22.49 -16.05 -8.22
CA GLY A 264 -23.02 -16.00 -9.60
C GLY A 264 -24.52 -16.18 -9.72
N ASP A 265 -24.98 -16.84 -10.79
CA ASP A 265 -26.41 -16.99 -11.08
C ASP A 265 -27.10 -18.00 -10.14
N SER A 266 -26.36 -18.91 -9.51
CA SER A 266 -26.89 -19.96 -8.63
C SER A 266 -26.87 -19.58 -7.15
N MET A 267 -26.88 -18.27 -6.84
CA MET A 267 -26.82 -17.77 -5.48
C MET A 267 -28.07 -18.12 -4.68
N GLY A 268 -27.87 -18.67 -3.47
CA GLY A 268 -28.94 -18.98 -2.53
C GLY A 268 -29.00 -17.96 -1.41
N GLU A 269 -30.16 -17.31 -1.24
CA GLU A 269 -30.43 -16.49 -0.06
C GLU A 269 -30.68 -17.40 1.14
N LEU A 270 -29.97 -17.17 2.25
CA LEU A 270 -30.29 -17.85 3.51
C LEU A 270 -31.38 -17.06 4.25
N CYS A 271 -32.65 -17.20 3.81
CA CYS A 271 -33.79 -16.44 4.35
C CYS A 271 -33.96 -16.55 5.87
N ARG A 272 -33.48 -17.64 6.47
CA ARG A 272 -33.54 -17.89 7.93
C ARG A 272 -32.48 -17.12 8.74
N SER A 273 -31.52 -16.50 8.06
CA SER A 273 -30.45 -15.70 8.67
C SER A 273 -30.73 -14.20 8.73
N ILE A 274 -31.89 -13.77 8.23
CA ILE A 274 -32.44 -12.46 8.55
C ILE A 274 -32.88 -12.54 10.02
N CYS A 275 -31.93 -12.40 10.93
CA CYS A 275 -32.21 -12.32 12.35
C CYS A 275 -32.95 -11.00 12.63
N ASP A 276 -33.99 -11.11 13.46
CA ASP A 276 -34.89 -10.08 14.00
C ASP A 276 -34.35 -8.65 13.89
N ILE A 277 -34.93 -7.88 12.96
CA ILE A 277 -34.78 -6.42 12.86
C ILE A 277 -35.44 -5.76 14.06
#